data_AF-A0A2B7XSL4-F1
#
_entry.id   AF-A0A2B7XSL4-F1
#
_cell.length_a   1.000
_cell.length_b   1.000
_cell.length_c   1.000
_cell.angle_alpha   90.00
_cell.angle_beta   90.00
_cell.angle_gamma   90.00
#
_symmetry.space_group_name_H-M   'P 1'
#
loop_
_entity.id
_entity.type
_entity.pdbx_description
1 polymer ?
#
loop_
_entity_poly.entity_id
_entity_poly.type
_entity_poly.pdbx_seq_one_letter_code
_entity_poly.pdbx_strand_id
1 'polypeptide(L)' 'MSLNEIWDSAGGSPFYPFVSKDSQFSVAFTLLATTLVLAGLFGLNRSFLSVSLLGVPASLAFGFGAVFMICAVGVYV' A
#
# COMPACT_ATOMS: atom_id res chain seq x y z
N MET A 1 14.64 19.61 28.30
CA MET A 1 14.25 18.20 28.18
C MET A 1 15.10 17.58 27.08
N SER A 2 15.85 16.53 27.40
CA SER A 2 16.71 15.83 26.44
C SER A 2 15.91 14.79 25.63
N LEU A 3 16.46 14.34 24.49
CA LEU A 3 15.83 13.30 23.67
C LEU A 3 15.61 11.99 24.45
N ASN A 4 16.54 11.67 25.36
CA ASN A 4 16.46 10.47 26.20
C ASN A 4 15.30 10.56 27.21
N GLU A 5 15.09 11.72 27.84
CA GLU A 5 13.97 11.92 28.77
C GLU A 5 12.61 11.82 28.05
N ILE A 6 12.54 12.26 26.79
CA ILE A 6 11.34 12.11 25.95
C ILE A 6 11.12 10.65 25.57
N TRP A 7 12.18 9.93 25.19
CA TRP A 7 12.12 8.51 24.88
C TRP A 7 11.62 7.67 26.07
N ASP A 8 12.19 7.88 27.25
CA ASP A 8 11.81 7.14 28.46
C ASP A 8 10.36 7.45 28.89
N SER A 9 9.89 8.68 28.66
CA SER A 9 8.50 9.06 28.96
C SER A 9 7.49 8.62 27.89
N ALA A 10 7.93 8.29 26.67
CA ALA A 10 7.06 7.84 25.57
C ALA A 10 6.64 6.36 25.65
N GLY A 11 7.07 5.62 26.68
CA GLY A 11 6.74 4.19 26.84
C GLY A 11 5.24 3.88 26.92
N GLY A 12 4.39 4.87 27.21
CA GLY A 12 2.92 4.72 27.20
C GLY A 12 2.26 4.86 25.82
N SER A 13 3.00 5.24 24.78
CA SER A 13 2.47 5.52 23.43
C SER A 13 3.21 4.71 22.34
N PRO A 14 2.98 3.38 22.26
CA PRO A 14 3.60 2.55 21.25
C PRO A 14 3.11 2.91 19.84
N PHE A 15 3.96 2.67 18.84
CA PHE A 15 3.62 2.85 17.44
C PHE A 15 2.65 1.75 16.97
N TYR A 16 1.54 2.16 16.36
CA TYR A 16 0.59 1.26 15.71
C TYR A 16 0.65 1.46 14.20
N PRO A 17 1.09 0.45 13.43
CA PRO A 17 1.13 0.57 11.98
C PRO A 17 -0.27 0.59 11.39
N PHE A 18 -0.46 1.33 10.31
CA PHE A 18 -1.73 1.36 9.58
C PHE A 18 -2.09 -0.01 8.98
N VAL A 19 -1.08 -0.79 8.57
CA VAL A 19 -1.23 -2.18 8.12
C VAL A 19 -0.33 -3.07 8.96
N SER A 20 -0.92 -4.04 9.67
CA SER A 20 -0.16 -4.98 10.49
C SER A 20 0.71 -5.89 9.63
N LYS A 21 1.85 -6.34 10.16
CA LYS A 21 2.80 -7.17 9.40
C LYS A 21 2.16 -8.46 8.89
N ASP A 22 1.32 -9.10 9.69
CA ASP A 22 0.64 -10.35 9.34
C ASP A 22 -0.38 -10.18 8.21
N SER A 23 -0.90 -8.96 7.99
CA SER A 23 -1.86 -8.67 6.92
C SER A 23 -1.23 -8.13 5.64
N GLN A 24 0.05 -7.75 5.65
CA GLN A 24 0.72 -7.12 4.51
C GLN A 24 0.59 -7.93 3.22
N PHE A 25 0.77 -9.26 3.29
CA PHE A 25 0.63 -10.13 2.13
C PHE A 25 -0.80 -10.10 1.55
N SER A 26 -1.81 -10.26 2.40
CA SER A 26 -3.21 -10.29 1.97
C SER A 26 -3.64 -8.97 1.36
N VAL A 27 -3.25 -7.85 1.97
CA VAL A 27 -3.53 -6.50 1.47
C VAL A 27 -2.83 -6.27 0.14
N ALA A 28 -1.54 -6.59 0.05
CA ALA A 28 -0.74 -6.46 -1.17
C ALA A 28 -1.33 -7.27 -2.32
N PHE A 29 -1.62 -8.55 -2.07
CA PHE A 29 -2.19 -9.45 -3.07
C PHE A 29 -3.53 -8.93 -3.60
N THR A 30 -4.40 -8.46 -2.71
CA THR A 30 -5.71 -7.90 -3.10
C THR A 30 -5.56 -6.66 -3.97
N LEU A 31 -4.66 -5.74 -3.60
CA LEU A 31 -4.38 -4.53 -4.38
C LEU A 31 -3.80 -4.88 -5.76
N LEU A 32 -2.84 -5.79 -5.84
CA LEU A 32 -2.21 -6.21 -7.10
C LEU A 32 -3.18 -6.97 -8.01
N ALA A 33 -4.02 -7.84 -7.46
CA ALA A 33 -5.09 -8.50 -8.22
C ALA A 33 -6.10 -7.48 -8.76
N THR A 34 -6.44 -6.47 -7.95
CA THR A 34 -7.30 -5.36 -8.37
C THR A 34 -6.66 -4.56 -9.50
N THR A 35 -5.36 -4.26 -9.41
CA THR A 35 -4.60 -3.64 -10.52
C THR A 35 -4.72 -4.45 -11.79
N LEU A 36 -4.51 -5.78 -11.73
CA LEU A 36 -4.57 -6.62 -12.92
C LEU A 36 -5.92 -6.50 -13.63
N VAL A 37 -7.02 -6.51 -12.87
CA VAL A 37 -8.38 -6.35 -13.41
C VAL A 37 -8.58 -4.95 -14.00
N LEU A 38 -8.31 -3.88 -13.24
CA LEU A 38 -8.59 -2.51 -13.69
C LEU A 38 -7.69 -2.10 -14.87
N ALA A 39 -6.39 -2.45 -14.82
CA ALA A 39 -5.46 -2.17 -15.91
C ALA A 39 -5.80 -3.00 -17.15
N GLY A 40 -6.25 -4.25 -16.98
CA GLY A 40 -6.77 -5.07 -18.07
C GLY A 40 -7.99 -4.43 -18.74
N LEU A 41 -8.99 -4.02 -17.96
CA LEU A 41 -10.19 -3.34 -18.46
C LEU A 41 -9.86 -2.01 -19.16
N PHE A 42 -8.98 -1.20 -18.57
CA PHE A 42 -8.48 0.03 -19.19
C PHE A 42 -7.75 -0.25 -20.52
N GLY A 43 -6.97 -1.32 -20.59
CA GLY A 43 -6.25 -1.73 -21.78
C GLY A 43 -7.17 -2.16 -22.93
N LEU A 44 -8.33 -2.74 -22.61
CA LEU A 44 -9.34 -3.18 -23.58
C LEU A 44 -10.17 -2.03 -24.18
N ASN A 45 -10.44 -0.97 -23.40
CA ASN A 45 -11.20 0.19 -23.90
C ASN A 45 -10.60 1.51 -23.40
N ARG A 46 -9.77 2.11 -24.26
CA ARG A 46 -9.03 3.34 -23.96
C ARG A 46 -9.80 4.57 -24.41
N SER A 47 -10.18 5.40 -23.44
CA SER A 47 -10.72 6.74 -23.61
C SER A 47 -10.22 7.67 -22.51
N PHE A 48 -10.28 8.99 -22.69
CA PHE A 48 -9.93 9.95 -21.64
C PHE A 48 -10.70 9.72 -20.34
N LEU A 49 -11.96 9.32 -20.44
CA LEU A 49 -12.81 9.03 -19.29
C LEU A 49 -12.35 7.74 -18.57
N SER A 50 -11.92 6.72 -19.31
CA SER A 50 -11.37 5.48 -18.75
C SER A 50 -10.04 5.69 -18.00
N VAL A 51 -9.27 6.72 -18.35
CA VAL A 51 -8.02 7.06 -17.64
C VAL A 51 -8.34 7.42 -16.19
N SER A 52 -9.27 8.35 -15.98
CA SER A 52 -9.64 8.78 -14.63
C SER A 52 -10.39 7.69 -13.85
N LEU A 53 -11.25 6.92 -14.50
CA LEU A 53 -12.05 5.89 -13.83
C LEU A 53 -11.30 4.58 -13.56
N LEU A 54 -10.38 4.18 -14.44
CA LEU A 54 -9.72 2.87 -14.38
C LEU A 54 -8.21 3.01 -14.24
N GLY A 55 -7.58 3.86 -15.07
CA GLY A 55 -6.13 4.03 -15.11
C GLY A 55 -5.54 4.59 -13.80
N VAL A 56 -6.12 5.68 -13.28
CA VAL A 56 -5.66 6.31 -12.02
C VAL A 56 -5.85 5.37 -10.83
N PRO A 57 -7.03 4.76 -10.61
CA PRO A 57 -7.19 3.80 -9.52
C PRO A 57 -6.30 2.55 -9.66
N ALA A 58 -6.10 2.02 -10.88
CA ALA A 58 -5.20 0.90 -11.13
C ALA A 58 -3.75 1.23 -10.74
N SER A 59 -3.29 2.44 -11.08
CA SER A 59 -1.93 2.92 -10.78
C SER A 59 -1.70 3.10 -9.28
N LEU A 60 -2.68 3.66 -8.57
CA LEU A 60 -2.64 3.78 -7.11
C LEU A 60 -2.60 2.41 -6.44
N ALA A 61 -3.51 1.51 -6.84
CA ALA A 61 -3.55 0.14 -6.32
C ALA A 61 -2.21 -0.59 -6.58
N PHE A 62 -1.60 -0.37 -7.75
CA PHE A 62 -0.32 -0.98 -8.08
C PHE A 62 0.81 -0.46 -7.20
N GLY A 63 0.90 0.87 -7.04
CA GLY A 63 1.94 1.50 -6.24
C GLY A 63 1.93 1.02 -4.78
N PHE A 64 0.77 1.11 -4.12
CA PHE A 64 0.65 0.63 -2.73
C PHE A 64 0.79 -0.89 -2.63
N GLY A 65 0.18 -1.64 -3.56
CA GLY A 65 0.25 -3.10 -3.59
C GLY A 65 1.68 -3.61 -3.73
N ALA A 66 2.49 -2.98 -4.60
CA ALA A 66 3.88 -3.35 -4.81
C ALA A 66 4.73 -3.13 -3.55
N VAL A 67 4.60 -1.99 -2.88
CA VAL A 67 5.33 -1.70 -1.63
C VAL A 67 4.96 -2.71 -0.54
N PHE A 68 3.65 -2.95 -0.33
CA PHE A 68 3.23 -3.93 0.67
C PHE A 68 3.68 -5.36 0.32
N MET A 69 3.75 -5.72 -0.96
CA MET A 69 4.22 -7.04 -1.39
C MET A 69 5.70 -7.24 -1.06
N ILE A 70 6.52 -6.22 -1.34
CA ILE A 70 7.96 -6.23 -1.05
C ILE A 70 8.18 -6.33 0.48
N CYS A 71 7.42 -5.56 1.27
CA CYS A 71 7.43 -5.65 2.74
C CYS A 71 6.96 -7.03 3.26
N ALA A 72 5.96 -7.63 2.61
CA ALA A 72 5.43 -8.94 2.98
C ALA A 72 6.46 -10.07 2.80
N VAL A 73 7.35 -9.97 1.80
CA VAL A 73 8.45 -10.94 1.59
C VAL A 73 9.71 -10.61 2.40
N GLY A 74 9.65 -9.59 3.26
CA GLY A 74 10.73 -9.26 4.22
C GLY A 74 11.75 -8.24 3.72
N VAL A 75 11.50 -7.56 2.59
CA VAL A 75 12.30 -6.42 2.15
C VAL A 75 11.60 -5.15 2.61
N TYR A 76 12.22 -4.41 3.52
CA TYR A 76 11.64 -3.19 4.10
C TYR A 76 12.21 -1.95 3.40
N VAL A 77 11.36 -0.94 3.22
CA VAL A 77 11.72 0.40 2.74
C VAL A 77 11.53 1.42 3.85
#